data_AF-A0A1F2ZN47-F1
#
_entry.id   AF-A0A1F2ZN47-F1
#
_cell.length_a   1.000
_cell.length_b   1.000
_cell.length_c   1.000
_cell.angle_alpha   90.00
_cell.angle_beta   90.00
_cell.angle_gamma   90.00
#
_symmetry.space_group_name_H-M   'P 1'
#
loop_
_entity.id
_entity.type
_entity.pdbx_description
1 polymer ?
#
loop_
_entity_poly.entity_id
_entity_poly.type
_entity_poly.pdbx_seq_one_letter_code
_entity_poly.pdbx_strand_id
1 'polypeptide(L)'
;MLFRKSLFITIFLISNSAFAVEVWNKAEGLGRLSRSQFKNDFYQLANFYQAQINPLYCSAASGVMILNALNYGEISSQKAGEIAKHNSSEIIQFPLYTQRGFFNEETDKIKPRTLIEMREAKSSIFENNEWHETYDAGLSLSDFAKILITHNLKVEKTHMVRNDEKSIEKFRKIAKEILADSDHFILSNFNGKILEQKTNGHIAPLVAYDEISDSVLILDPALHKNQWFWTPLPKLVEAMNSKDEEVYRGYLIVGKK
;
A
#
# COMPACT_ATOMS: atom_id res chain seq x y z
N MET A 1 55.84 -40.87 -2.88
CA MET A 1 55.00 -40.06 -3.78
C MET A 1 53.54 -40.21 -3.34
N LEU A 2 53.13 -39.42 -2.33
CA LEU A 2 51.78 -39.46 -1.75
C LEU A 2 51.05 -38.16 -2.14
N PHE A 3 50.11 -38.26 -3.09
CA PHE A 3 49.23 -37.16 -3.45
C PHE A 3 48.10 -37.04 -2.40
N ARG A 4 48.18 -36.00 -1.55
CA ARG A 4 47.02 -35.54 -0.78
C ARG A 4 46.08 -34.81 -1.73
N LYS A 5 44.92 -35.40 -2.04
CA LYS A 5 43.79 -34.70 -2.67
C LYS A 5 43.18 -33.75 -1.64
N SER A 6 43.40 -32.46 -1.80
CA SER A 6 42.68 -31.43 -1.05
C SER A 6 41.24 -31.39 -1.52
N LEU A 7 40.32 -31.81 -0.66
CA LEU A 7 38.88 -31.70 -0.85
C LEU A 7 38.49 -30.24 -0.58
N PHE A 8 38.24 -29.46 -1.63
CA PHE A 8 37.66 -28.12 -1.49
C PHE A 8 36.17 -28.26 -1.16
N ILE A 9 35.85 -28.20 0.13
CA ILE A 9 34.47 -28.01 0.60
C ILE A 9 34.15 -26.53 0.36
N THR A 10 33.40 -26.25 -0.71
CA THR A 10 32.82 -24.93 -0.94
C THR A 10 31.65 -24.78 0.02
N ILE A 11 31.89 -24.11 1.16
CA ILE A 11 30.84 -23.71 2.08
C ILE A 11 30.04 -22.61 1.37
N PHE A 12 28.85 -22.95 0.87
CA PHE A 12 27.85 -21.93 0.56
C PHE A 12 27.48 -21.28 1.89
N LEU A 13 28.05 -20.09 2.14
CA LEU A 13 27.51 -19.17 3.12
C LEU A 13 26.11 -18.80 2.62
N ILE A 14 25.09 -19.47 3.13
CA ILE A 14 23.73 -18.96 3.10
C ILE A 14 23.80 -17.70 3.97
N SER A 15 24.00 -16.54 3.34
CA SER A 15 23.85 -15.27 4.02
C SER A 15 22.45 -15.27 4.61
N ASN A 16 22.36 -15.06 5.92
CA ASN A 16 21.11 -14.98 6.66
C ASN A 16 20.41 -13.64 6.33
N SER A 17 20.12 -13.41 5.05
CA SER A 17 19.52 -12.21 4.46
C SER A 17 17.99 -12.22 4.54
N ALA A 18 17.41 -13.21 5.24
CA ALA A 18 15.98 -13.47 5.29
C ALA A 18 15.14 -12.38 6.00
N PHE A 19 15.77 -11.36 6.59
CA PHE A 19 15.05 -10.39 7.44
C PHE A 19 15.19 -8.92 7.04
N ALA A 20 16.05 -8.57 6.08
CA ALA A 20 16.29 -7.18 5.76
C ALA A 20 15.30 -6.64 4.71
N VAL A 21 14.80 -5.43 4.96
CA VAL A 21 14.12 -4.65 3.93
C VAL A 21 15.11 -4.35 2.81
N GLU A 22 14.68 -4.57 1.56
CA GLU A 22 15.50 -4.35 0.37
C GLU A 22 14.87 -3.29 -0.52
N VAL A 23 15.68 -2.34 -1.00
CA VAL A 23 15.18 -1.30 -1.90
C VAL A 23 14.95 -1.91 -3.28
N TRP A 24 13.79 -1.66 -3.88
CA TRP A 24 13.34 -2.41 -5.06
C TRP A 24 14.28 -2.34 -6.28
N ASN A 25 14.97 -1.21 -6.46
CA ASN A 25 15.81 -0.93 -7.64
C ASN A 25 17.30 -1.26 -7.43
N LYS A 26 17.64 -1.96 -6.35
CA LYS A 26 18.98 -2.54 -6.16
C LYS A 26 19.07 -3.93 -6.79
N ALA A 27 20.28 -4.45 -6.94
CA ALA A 27 20.50 -5.73 -7.61
C ALA A 27 19.65 -6.88 -7.02
N GLU A 28 19.56 -6.97 -5.70
CA GLU A 28 18.73 -7.98 -5.04
C GLU A 28 17.22 -7.71 -5.21
N GLY A 29 16.78 -6.46 -5.09
CA GLY A 29 15.37 -6.09 -5.32
C GLY A 29 14.90 -6.35 -6.76
N LEU A 30 15.75 -6.05 -7.75
CA LEU A 30 15.51 -6.37 -9.16
C LEU A 30 15.56 -7.88 -9.39
N GLY A 31 16.46 -8.59 -8.71
CA GLY A 31 16.53 -10.05 -8.73
C GLY A 31 15.23 -10.69 -8.25
N ARG A 32 14.69 -10.23 -7.10
CA ARG A 32 13.38 -10.66 -6.55
C ARG A 32 12.27 -10.47 -7.57
N LEU A 33 12.17 -9.27 -8.14
CA LEU A 33 11.15 -8.98 -9.14
C LEU A 33 11.32 -9.84 -10.40
N SER A 34 12.55 -10.02 -10.87
CA SER A 34 12.82 -10.77 -12.10
C SER A 34 12.44 -12.25 -11.96
N ARG A 35 12.71 -12.89 -10.82
CA ARG A 35 12.49 -14.33 -10.61
C ARG A 35 11.09 -14.68 -10.09
N SER A 36 10.44 -13.74 -9.41
CA SER A 36 9.08 -13.92 -8.90
C SER A 36 8.10 -14.35 -10.01
N GLN A 37 7.24 -15.31 -9.70
CA GLN A 37 6.10 -15.72 -10.53
C GLN A 37 4.80 -15.00 -10.14
N PHE A 38 4.80 -14.25 -9.04
CA PHE A 38 3.64 -13.59 -8.43
C PHE A 38 3.87 -12.08 -8.49
N LYS A 39 3.70 -11.48 -9.65
CA LYS A 39 4.06 -10.07 -9.90
C LYS A 39 3.19 -9.39 -10.95
N ASN A 40 1.99 -9.92 -11.21
CA ASN A 40 1.11 -9.36 -12.23
C ASN A 40 0.74 -7.92 -11.90
N ASP A 41 0.41 -7.66 -10.63
CA ASP A 41 0.08 -6.34 -10.09
C ASP A 41 1.19 -5.30 -10.29
N PHE A 42 2.46 -5.70 -10.32
CA PHE A 42 3.56 -4.79 -10.64
C PHE A 42 3.38 -4.18 -12.03
N TYR A 43 3.08 -5.01 -13.05
CA TYR A 43 2.92 -4.54 -14.42
C TYR A 43 1.66 -3.70 -14.59
N GLN A 44 0.59 -4.04 -13.87
CA GLN A 44 -0.66 -3.30 -13.89
C GLN A 44 -0.53 -1.94 -13.22
N LEU A 45 0.06 -1.87 -12.02
CA LEU A 45 0.11 -0.64 -11.22
C LEU A 45 1.29 0.28 -11.55
N ALA A 46 2.38 -0.21 -12.15
CA ALA A 46 3.55 0.62 -12.44
C ALA A 46 3.22 1.84 -13.33
N ASN A 47 2.33 1.67 -14.32
CA ASN A 47 1.90 2.75 -15.21
C ASN A 47 1.05 3.82 -14.49
N PHE A 48 0.38 3.44 -13.40
CA PHE A 48 -0.53 4.31 -12.65
C PHE A 48 0.08 4.82 -11.35
N TYR A 49 1.34 4.47 -11.07
CA TYR A 49 1.99 4.88 -9.84
C TYR A 49 1.94 6.39 -9.66
N GLN A 50 1.54 6.82 -8.46
CA GLN A 50 1.57 8.21 -8.05
C GLN A 50 2.11 8.31 -6.62
N ALA A 51 3.08 9.19 -6.41
CA ALA A 51 3.45 9.59 -5.07
C ALA A 51 2.28 10.34 -4.42
N GLN A 52 2.09 10.17 -3.10
CA GLN A 52 1.06 10.90 -2.36
C GLN A 52 1.32 12.41 -2.42
N ILE A 53 0.26 13.19 -2.73
CA ILE A 53 0.38 14.64 -2.93
C ILE A 53 0.63 15.43 -1.63
N ASN A 54 0.38 14.82 -0.48
CA ASN A 54 0.71 15.36 0.84
C ASN A 54 0.95 14.19 1.83
N PRO A 55 1.51 14.44 3.04
CA PRO A 55 1.86 13.39 4.00
C PRO A 55 0.72 12.52 4.55
N LEU A 56 -0.54 12.89 4.34
CA LEU A 56 -1.74 12.21 4.88
C LEU A 56 -2.55 11.43 3.82
N TYR A 57 -2.07 11.44 2.57
CA TYR A 57 -2.82 10.94 1.39
C TYR A 57 -2.33 9.59 0.86
N CYS A 58 -1.66 8.76 1.67
CA CYS A 58 -1.22 7.45 1.23
C CYS A 58 -2.38 6.56 0.74
N SER A 59 -3.56 6.65 1.37
CA SER A 59 -4.78 5.97 0.94
C SER A 59 -5.32 6.51 -0.38
N ALA A 60 -5.35 7.83 -0.58
CA ALA A 60 -5.80 8.43 -1.83
C ALA A 60 -4.90 8.02 -3.00
N ALA A 61 -3.58 8.11 -2.84
CA ALA A 61 -2.62 7.64 -3.83
C ALA A 61 -2.83 6.16 -4.15
N SER A 62 -2.97 5.32 -3.12
CA SER A 62 -3.19 3.88 -3.28
C SER A 62 -4.50 3.54 -3.98
N GLY A 63 -5.58 4.23 -3.61
CA GLY A 63 -6.90 4.05 -4.21
C GLY A 63 -6.93 4.44 -5.69
N VAL A 64 -6.35 5.59 -6.06
CA VAL A 64 -6.35 6.04 -7.46
C VAL A 64 -5.46 5.18 -8.35
N MET A 65 -4.35 4.62 -7.84
CA MET A 65 -3.55 3.64 -8.59
C MET A 65 -4.41 2.46 -9.05
N ILE A 66 -5.19 1.89 -8.13
CA ILE A 66 -6.04 0.74 -8.40
C ILE A 66 -7.26 1.10 -9.24
N LEU A 67 -7.92 2.24 -8.97
CA LEU A 67 -9.05 2.71 -9.76
C LEU A 67 -8.65 2.95 -11.23
N ASN A 68 -7.47 3.54 -11.44
CA ASN A 68 -6.95 3.75 -12.78
C ASN A 68 -6.59 2.42 -13.46
N ALA A 69 -5.96 1.48 -12.75
CA ALA A 69 -5.62 0.18 -13.30
C ALA A 69 -6.86 -0.62 -13.72
N LEU A 70 -7.87 -0.70 -12.86
CA LEU A 70 -9.10 -1.44 -13.14
C LEU A 70 -9.90 -0.83 -14.29
N ASN A 71 -9.97 0.50 -14.40
CA ASN A 71 -10.89 1.18 -15.31
C ASN A 71 -10.20 1.83 -16.52
N TYR A 72 -8.91 1.54 -16.76
CA TYR A 72 -8.16 2.18 -17.83
C TYR A 72 -8.86 2.02 -19.19
N GLY A 73 -9.01 3.14 -19.91
CA GLY A 73 -9.75 3.20 -21.18
C GLY A 73 -11.27 3.42 -21.05
N GLU A 74 -11.84 3.26 -19.86
CA GLU A 74 -13.28 3.42 -19.58
C GLU A 74 -13.60 4.64 -18.69
N ILE A 75 -12.56 5.33 -18.19
CA ILE A 75 -12.70 6.47 -17.28
C ILE A 75 -13.15 7.72 -18.04
N SER A 76 -14.24 8.33 -17.58
CA SER A 76 -14.66 9.66 -18.03
C SER A 76 -13.81 10.76 -17.39
N SER A 77 -13.76 11.93 -18.03
CA SER A 77 -12.92 13.04 -17.58
C SER A 77 -13.23 13.45 -16.13
N GLN A 78 -12.17 13.66 -15.36
CA GLN A 78 -12.25 14.00 -13.95
C GLN A 78 -12.08 15.52 -13.78
N LYS A 79 -13.11 16.20 -13.26
CA LYS A 79 -13.09 17.65 -12.98
C LYS A 79 -11.84 18.14 -12.25
N ALA A 80 -11.30 17.33 -11.33
CA ALA A 80 -10.13 17.68 -10.54
C ALA A 80 -8.79 17.68 -11.34
N GLY A 81 -8.77 17.10 -12.55
CA GLY A 81 -7.64 17.10 -13.47
C GLY A 81 -7.88 17.88 -14.77
N GLU A 82 -9.10 18.37 -14.99
CA GLU A 82 -9.46 19.15 -16.18
C GLU A 82 -8.76 20.51 -16.20
N ILE A 83 -8.41 20.97 -17.41
CA ILE A 83 -7.80 22.29 -17.63
C ILE A 83 -8.64 23.07 -18.64
N ALA A 84 -9.16 24.22 -18.21
CA ALA A 84 -9.83 25.16 -19.11
C ALA A 84 -8.80 25.86 -20.01
N LYS A 85 -9.04 25.89 -21.33
CA LYS A 85 -8.19 26.65 -22.24
C LYS A 85 -8.40 28.15 -22.04
N HIS A 86 -7.30 28.91 -22.05
CA HIS A 86 -7.37 30.37 -21.91
C HIS A 86 -8.24 30.98 -23.02
N ASN A 87 -9.17 31.87 -22.64
CA ASN A 87 -10.12 32.54 -23.53
C ASN A 87 -10.98 31.59 -24.40
N SER A 88 -11.30 30.40 -23.90
CA SER A 88 -12.17 29.44 -24.57
C SER A 88 -13.09 28.74 -23.58
N SER A 89 -14.24 28.26 -24.04
CA SER A 89 -15.12 27.36 -23.28
C SER A 89 -14.68 25.89 -23.35
N GLU A 90 -13.59 25.60 -24.08
CA GLU A 90 -13.07 24.24 -24.24
C GLU A 90 -12.29 23.77 -23.00
N ILE A 91 -12.54 22.52 -22.60
CA ILE A 91 -11.90 21.86 -21.47
C ILE A 91 -11.02 20.71 -21.99
N ILE A 92 -9.73 20.77 -21.67
CA ILE A 92 -8.81 19.64 -21.87
C ILE A 92 -9.19 18.55 -20.87
N GLN A 93 -9.68 17.44 -21.40
CA GLN A 93 -10.18 16.30 -20.64
C GLN A 93 -9.03 15.57 -19.92
N PHE A 94 -9.32 15.01 -18.75
CA PHE A 94 -8.38 14.19 -17.98
C PHE A 94 -9.04 12.88 -17.53
N PRO A 95 -9.03 11.83 -18.38
CA PRO A 95 -9.73 10.57 -18.13
C PRO A 95 -8.94 9.63 -17.19
N LEU A 96 -8.51 10.13 -16.03
CA LEU A 96 -7.86 9.34 -14.97
C LEU A 96 -8.27 9.87 -13.60
N TYR A 97 -8.55 8.96 -12.66
CA TYR A 97 -8.75 9.30 -11.26
C TYR A 97 -7.53 10.04 -10.71
N THR A 98 -7.78 11.09 -9.94
CA THR A 98 -6.75 11.93 -9.31
C THR A 98 -6.91 11.89 -7.80
N GLN A 99 -5.81 12.04 -7.06
CA GLN A 99 -5.85 12.12 -5.60
C GLN A 99 -6.71 13.29 -5.08
N ARG A 100 -6.77 14.39 -5.84
CA ARG A 100 -7.64 15.54 -5.53
C ARG A 100 -9.12 15.22 -5.70
N GLY A 101 -9.49 14.41 -6.69
CA GLY A 101 -10.86 13.98 -6.94
C GLY A 101 -11.27 12.71 -6.17
N PHE A 102 -10.30 12.00 -5.57
CA PHE A 102 -10.55 10.77 -4.83
C PHE A 102 -11.45 11.00 -3.61
N PHE A 103 -11.18 12.08 -2.88
CA PHE A 103 -12.05 12.53 -1.79
C PHE A 103 -13.05 13.57 -2.30
N ASN A 104 -14.34 13.27 -2.14
CA ASN A 104 -15.48 14.05 -2.61
C ASN A 104 -16.61 14.06 -1.58
N GLU A 105 -17.75 14.63 -1.94
CA GLU A 105 -18.91 14.76 -1.05
C GLU A 105 -19.45 13.41 -0.55
N GLU A 106 -19.37 12.34 -1.33
CA GLU A 106 -19.78 11.01 -0.89
C GLU A 106 -18.79 10.39 0.09
N THR A 107 -17.47 10.60 -0.12
CA THR A 107 -16.46 10.11 0.82
C THR A 107 -16.44 10.91 2.12
N ASP A 108 -16.79 12.19 2.08
CA ASP A 108 -16.88 13.04 3.27
C ASP A 108 -17.96 12.55 4.25
N LYS A 109 -18.98 11.85 3.77
CA LYS A 109 -20.00 11.18 4.63
C LYS A 109 -19.41 10.02 5.44
N ILE A 110 -18.27 9.48 5.02
CA ILE A 110 -17.55 8.41 5.74
C ILE A 110 -16.56 9.03 6.71
N LYS A 111 -15.67 9.88 6.20
CA LYS A 111 -14.74 10.67 7.02
C LYS A 111 -14.45 11.99 6.31
N PRO A 112 -14.82 13.14 6.90
CA PRO A 112 -14.58 14.44 6.30
C PRO A 112 -13.10 14.67 5.99
N ARG A 113 -12.82 15.26 4.81
CA ARG A 113 -11.47 15.70 4.43
C ARG A 113 -10.81 16.60 5.48
N THR A 114 -11.58 17.43 6.20
CA THR A 114 -11.07 18.28 7.27
C THR A 114 -10.43 17.49 8.42
N LEU A 115 -11.02 16.35 8.79
CA LEU A 115 -10.42 15.44 9.78
C LEU A 115 -9.21 14.69 9.21
N ILE A 116 -9.34 14.18 7.98
CA ILE A 116 -8.24 13.47 7.27
C ILE A 116 -6.99 14.35 7.20
N GLU A 117 -7.17 15.64 6.92
CA GLU A 117 -6.11 16.64 6.73
C GLU A 117 -5.68 17.34 8.03
N MET A 118 -6.22 16.94 9.18
CA MET A 118 -5.98 17.59 10.48
C MET A 118 -6.30 19.09 10.49
N ARG A 119 -7.23 19.53 9.65
CA ARG A 119 -7.75 20.90 9.67
C ARG A 119 -8.78 21.13 10.77
N GLU A 120 -9.35 20.03 11.26
CA GLU A 120 -10.27 19.99 12.40
C GLU A 120 -9.84 18.87 13.35
N ALA A 121 -10.03 19.10 14.66
CA ALA A 121 -9.82 18.10 15.69
C ALA A 121 -10.96 17.07 15.71
N LYS A 122 -10.64 15.82 16.03
CA LYS A 122 -11.63 14.77 16.34
C LYS A 122 -12.35 15.05 17.66
N SER A 123 -11.62 15.57 18.64
CA SER A 123 -12.19 16.04 19.92
C SER A 123 -11.34 17.16 20.49
N SER A 124 -11.97 18.13 21.15
CA SER A 124 -11.28 19.18 21.91
C SER A 124 -11.83 19.18 23.34
N ILE A 125 -10.95 19.05 24.32
CA ILE A 125 -11.28 19.02 25.76
C ILE A 125 -10.57 20.20 26.42
N PHE A 126 -11.29 20.96 27.25
CA PHE A 126 -10.71 22.07 28.01
C PHE A 126 -10.44 21.64 29.46
N GLU A 127 -9.17 21.51 29.82
CA GLU A 127 -8.70 21.09 31.16
C GLU A 127 -7.49 21.91 31.58
N ASN A 128 -7.34 22.20 32.88
CA ASN A 128 -6.21 22.97 33.43
C ASN A 128 -5.94 24.33 32.74
N ASN A 129 -7.01 25.01 32.28
CA ASN A 129 -6.95 26.26 31.50
C ASN A 129 -6.29 26.13 30.12
N GLU A 130 -6.18 24.92 29.57
CA GLU A 130 -5.65 24.65 28.23
C GLU A 130 -6.62 23.80 27.40
N TRP A 131 -6.59 23.99 26.08
CA TRP A 131 -7.29 23.12 25.14
C TRP A 131 -6.41 21.94 24.76
N HIS A 132 -6.93 20.72 24.92
CA HIS A 132 -6.32 19.48 24.47
C HIS A 132 -7.11 18.92 23.31
N GLU A 133 -6.49 18.87 22.14
CA GLU A 133 -7.11 18.36 20.92
C GLU A 133 -6.57 16.98 20.55
N THR A 134 -7.46 16.11 20.11
CA THR A 134 -7.08 14.85 19.46
C THR A 134 -7.37 14.94 17.97
N TYR A 135 -6.54 14.30 17.17
CA TYR A 135 -6.65 14.29 15.72
C TYR A 135 -6.75 12.85 15.23
N ASP A 136 -7.46 12.68 14.12
CA ASP A 136 -7.64 11.40 13.45
C ASP A 136 -7.29 11.55 11.98
N ALA A 137 -5.98 11.73 11.75
CA ALA A 137 -5.42 12.02 10.44
C ALA A 137 -5.44 10.78 9.53
N GLY A 138 -5.54 11.00 8.21
CA GLY A 138 -5.56 9.88 7.26
C GLY A 138 -6.80 9.00 7.40
N LEU A 139 -6.70 7.74 7.00
CA LEU A 139 -7.79 6.77 7.04
C LEU A 139 -7.39 5.51 7.82
N SER A 140 -8.31 5.00 8.63
CA SER A 140 -8.23 3.62 9.12
C SER A 140 -8.48 2.63 7.98
N LEU A 141 -8.15 1.35 8.20
CA LEU A 141 -8.50 0.27 7.26
C LEU A 141 -10.01 0.24 6.95
N SER A 142 -10.84 0.54 7.95
CA SER A 142 -12.30 0.52 7.81
C SER A 142 -12.83 1.70 7.01
N ASP A 143 -12.29 2.89 7.21
CA ASP A 143 -12.69 4.08 6.43
C ASP A 143 -12.29 3.90 4.98
N PHE A 144 -11.07 3.42 4.75
CA PHE A 144 -10.58 3.19 3.40
C PHE A 144 -11.41 2.14 2.65
N ALA A 145 -11.77 1.03 3.31
CA ALA A 145 -12.65 0.03 2.71
C ALA A 145 -14.01 0.63 2.29
N LYS A 146 -14.63 1.43 3.17
CA LYS A 146 -15.92 2.09 2.87
C LYS A 146 -15.79 3.09 1.71
N ILE A 147 -14.70 3.86 1.68
CA ILE A 147 -14.45 4.84 0.61
C ILE A 147 -14.23 4.14 -0.74
N LEU A 148 -13.50 3.03 -0.79
CA LEU A 148 -13.34 2.28 -2.03
C LEU A 148 -14.68 1.72 -2.56
N ILE A 149 -15.60 1.35 -1.66
CA ILE A 149 -16.96 0.91 -2.04
C ILE A 149 -17.76 2.04 -2.69
N THR A 150 -17.60 3.31 -2.25
CA THR A 150 -18.28 4.46 -2.88
C THR A 150 -17.76 4.73 -4.30
N HIS A 151 -16.51 4.34 -4.58
CA HIS A 151 -15.95 4.32 -5.94
C HIS A 151 -16.31 3.07 -6.76
N ASN A 152 -17.39 2.38 -6.37
CA ASN A 152 -17.93 1.22 -7.05
C ASN A 152 -16.98 0.00 -7.14
N LEU A 153 -16.03 -0.13 -6.22
CA LEU A 153 -15.19 -1.33 -6.11
C LEU A 153 -15.84 -2.40 -5.22
N LYS A 154 -15.53 -3.66 -5.51
CA LYS A 154 -15.75 -4.78 -4.59
C LYS A 154 -14.58 -4.80 -3.61
N VAL A 155 -14.86 -4.89 -2.31
CA VAL A 155 -13.84 -4.82 -1.26
C VAL A 155 -14.07 -5.90 -0.21
N GLU A 156 -13.06 -6.73 0.01
CA GLU A 156 -13.01 -7.70 1.10
C GLU A 156 -11.98 -7.25 2.14
N LYS A 157 -12.45 -6.86 3.32
CA LYS A 157 -11.61 -6.32 4.41
C LYS A 157 -11.24 -7.41 5.41
N THR A 158 -9.95 -7.54 5.71
CA THR A 158 -9.45 -8.44 6.76
C THR A 158 -8.57 -7.67 7.75
N HIS A 159 -8.97 -7.68 9.02
CA HIS A 159 -8.09 -7.24 10.12
C HIS A 159 -7.11 -8.36 10.48
N MET A 160 -5.82 -8.02 10.63
CA MET A 160 -4.80 -8.99 11.01
C MET A 160 -4.76 -9.10 12.53
N VAL A 161 -5.56 -9.99 13.11
CA VAL A 161 -5.72 -10.14 14.58
C VAL A 161 -4.78 -11.16 15.20
N ARG A 162 -4.03 -11.92 14.38
CA ARG A 162 -3.04 -12.91 14.82
C ARG A 162 -1.73 -12.72 14.05
N ASN A 163 -0.62 -13.05 14.70
CA ASN A 163 0.73 -13.10 14.12
C ASN A 163 1.40 -14.40 14.56
N ASP A 164 0.88 -15.52 14.04
CA ASP A 164 1.45 -16.86 14.18
C ASP A 164 1.59 -17.54 12.82
N GLU A 165 2.31 -18.67 12.80
CA GLU A 165 2.61 -19.42 11.57
C GLU A 165 1.37 -19.71 10.72
N LYS A 166 0.23 -20.02 11.36
CA LYS A 166 -1.02 -20.30 10.62
C LYS A 166 -1.55 -19.04 9.93
N SER A 167 -1.49 -17.89 10.58
CA SER A 167 -1.91 -16.61 9.97
C SER A 167 -0.94 -16.15 8.88
N ILE A 168 0.36 -16.35 9.08
CA ILE A 168 1.41 -16.05 8.09
C ILE A 168 1.20 -16.91 6.85
N GLU A 169 1.07 -18.22 7.01
CA GLU A 169 0.84 -19.15 5.89
C GLU A 169 -0.48 -18.88 5.18
N LYS A 170 -1.54 -18.52 5.91
CA LYS A 170 -2.80 -18.09 5.28
C LYS A 170 -2.59 -16.84 4.41
N PHE A 171 -1.91 -15.82 4.93
CA PHE A 171 -1.67 -14.60 4.17
C PHE A 171 -0.73 -14.83 2.98
N ARG A 172 0.28 -15.70 3.12
CA ARG A 172 1.16 -16.12 2.01
C ARG A 172 0.37 -16.74 0.86
N LYS A 173 -0.58 -17.63 1.14
CA LYS A 173 -1.45 -18.21 0.11
C LYS A 173 -2.28 -17.14 -0.61
N ILE A 174 -2.88 -16.22 0.15
CA ILE A 174 -3.66 -15.10 -0.40
C ILE A 174 -2.77 -14.20 -1.28
N ALA A 175 -1.57 -13.84 -0.79
CA ALA A 175 -0.63 -13.01 -1.54
C ALA A 175 -0.25 -13.66 -2.87
N LYS A 176 0.04 -14.97 -2.88
CA LYS A 176 0.34 -15.72 -4.12
C LYS A 176 -0.86 -15.77 -5.06
N GLU A 177 -2.05 -16.02 -4.54
CA GLU A 177 -3.27 -16.09 -5.35
C GLU A 177 -3.56 -14.75 -6.03
N ILE A 178 -3.63 -13.67 -5.26
CA ILE A 178 -4.01 -12.36 -5.79
C ILE A 178 -2.90 -11.74 -6.64
N LEU A 179 -1.62 -11.84 -6.26
CA LEU A 179 -0.53 -11.23 -7.05
C LEU A 179 -0.22 -11.96 -8.37
N ALA A 180 -0.84 -13.12 -8.60
CA ALA A 180 -0.84 -13.81 -9.90
C ALA A 180 -2.12 -13.55 -10.71
N ASP A 181 -3.17 -13.01 -10.08
CA ASP A 181 -4.43 -12.66 -10.73
C ASP A 181 -4.32 -11.30 -11.46
N SER A 182 -5.24 -11.04 -12.38
CA SER A 182 -5.41 -9.78 -13.09
C SER A 182 -6.57 -8.92 -12.57
N ASP A 183 -7.51 -9.51 -11.84
CA ASP A 183 -8.79 -8.84 -11.52
C ASP A 183 -8.84 -8.24 -10.10
N HIS A 184 -7.92 -8.67 -9.23
CA HIS A 184 -7.87 -8.27 -7.83
C HIS A 184 -6.51 -7.72 -7.43
N PHE A 185 -6.51 -6.81 -6.46
CA PHE A 185 -5.31 -6.19 -5.88
C PHE A 185 -5.32 -6.30 -4.36
N ILE A 186 -4.13 -6.32 -3.75
CA ILE A 186 -3.99 -6.22 -2.28
C ILE A 186 -3.58 -4.81 -1.87
N LEU A 187 -4.39 -4.17 -1.03
CA LEU A 187 -4.03 -2.97 -0.30
C LEU A 187 -3.70 -3.32 1.15
N SER A 188 -2.48 -3.05 1.57
CA SER A 188 -2.04 -3.31 2.95
C SER A 188 -2.14 -2.04 3.80
N ASN A 189 -2.61 -2.17 5.04
CA ASN A 189 -2.51 -1.17 6.08
C ASN A 189 -1.61 -1.70 7.20
N PHE A 190 -0.52 -1.01 7.48
CA PHE A 190 0.53 -1.50 8.38
C PHE A 190 1.19 -0.36 9.15
N ASN A 191 1.93 -0.70 10.21
CA ASN A 191 2.81 0.25 10.88
C ASN A 191 4.20 0.22 10.24
N GLY A 192 4.56 1.27 9.52
CA GLY A 192 5.85 1.40 8.83
C GLY A 192 7.06 1.31 9.75
N LYS A 193 6.94 1.68 11.03
CA LYS A 193 8.04 1.57 12.00
C LYS A 193 8.44 0.13 12.28
N ILE A 194 7.48 -0.79 12.26
CA ILE A 194 7.75 -2.23 12.41
C ILE A 194 8.55 -2.75 11.20
N LEU A 195 8.34 -2.16 10.02
CA LEU A 195 9.10 -2.45 8.80
C LEU A 195 10.37 -1.61 8.66
N GLU A 196 10.85 -0.97 9.74
CA GLU A 196 12.03 -0.09 9.73
C GLU A 196 11.92 1.09 8.73
N GLN A 197 10.70 1.47 8.36
CA GLN A 197 10.43 2.60 7.47
C GLN A 197 10.17 3.89 8.25
N LYS A 198 10.22 5.03 7.54
CA LYS A 198 9.97 6.35 8.14
C LYS A 198 8.49 6.66 8.36
N THR A 199 7.58 5.84 7.82
CA THR A 199 6.13 5.99 7.97
C THR A 199 5.64 5.44 9.31
N ASN A 200 4.54 6.01 9.83
CA ASN A 200 3.82 5.47 10.99
C ASN A 200 2.75 4.50 10.48
N GLY A 201 1.48 4.63 10.88
CA GLY A 201 0.36 4.00 10.16
C GLY A 201 0.41 4.39 8.68
N HIS A 202 0.36 3.39 7.80
CA HIS A 202 0.55 3.57 6.37
C HIS A 202 -0.35 2.64 5.56
N ILE A 203 -0.66 3.04 4.33
CA ILE A 203 -1.43 2.27 3.36
C ILE A 203 -0.68 2.24 2.04
N ALA A 204 -0.47 1.06 1.48
CA ALA A 204 0.19 0.89 0.18
C ALA A 204 -0.22 -0.43 -0.50
N PRO A 205 -0.24 -0.50 -1.85
CA PRO A 205 -0.45 -1.74 -2.57
C PRO A 205 0.72 -2.71 -2.40
N LEU A 206 0.42 -4.01 -2.40
CA LEU A 206 1.39 -5.06 -2.64
C LEU A 206 1.38 -5.38 -4.13
N VAL A 207 2.56 -5.56 -4.75
CA VAL A 207 2.64 -5.71 -6.21
C VAL A 207 3.44 -6.92 -6.68
N ALA A 208 4.20 -7.55 -5.79
CA ALA A 208 4.87 -8.82 -6.09
C ALA A 208 5.19 -9.61 -4.84
N TYR A 209 5.39 -10.92 -4.99
CA TYR A 209 5.88 -11.83 -3.95
C TYR A 209 7.01 -12.72 -4.50
N ASP A 210 8.15 -12.73 -3.82
CA ASP A 210 9.29 -13.59 -4.14
C ASP A 210 9.33 -14.78 -3.18
N GLU A 211 9.21 -15.99 -3.71
CA GLU A 211 9.21 -17.23 -2.94
C GLU A 211 10.57 -17.50 -2.28
N ILE A 212 11.67 -17.19 -2.98
CA ILE A 212 13.02 -17.51 -2.52
C ILE A 212 13.36 -16.70 -1.26
N SER A 213 13.03 -15.40 -1.25
CA SER A 213 13.25 -14.55 -0.08
C SER A 213 12.05 -14.44 0.86
N ASP A 214 10.96 -15.18 0.61
CA ASP A 214 9.66 -15.05 1.30
C ASP A 214 9.27 -13.59 1.58
N SER A 215 9.33 -12.75 0.55
CA SER A 215 9.16 -11.30 0.69
C SER A 215 8.14 -10.74 -0.29
N VAL A 216 7.48 -9.65 0.09
CA VAL A 216 6.53 -8.92 -0.75
C VAL A 216 7.08 -7.54 -1.12
N LEU A 217 6.81 -7.10 -2.35
CA LEU A 217 7.13 -5.76 -2.83
C LEU A 217 5.98 -4.81 -2.53
N ILE A 218 6.28 -3.75 -1.79
CA ILE A 218 5.34 -2.68 -1.45
C ILE A 218 5.58 -1.50 -2.39
N LEU A 219 4.55 -1.11 -3.13
CA LEU A 219 4.55 0.05 -4.02
C LEU A 219 4.26 1.33 -3.22
N ASP A 220 5.25 1.74 -2.39
CA ASP A 220 5.07 2.81 -1.41
C ASP A 220 4.74 4.18 -2.07
N PRO A 221 3.56 4.79 -1.80
CA PRO A 221 3.23 6.12 -2.31
C PRO A 221 3.95 7.26 -1.56
N ALA A 222 4.52 7.00 -0.37
CA ALA A 222 5.24 7.98 0.43
C ALA A 222 6.67 8.23 -0.08
N LEU A 223 6.84 8.57 -1.35
CA LEU A 223 8.15 8.70 -1.99
C LEU A 223 9.05 9.80 -1.36
N HIS A 224 8.43 10.77 -0.68
CA HIS A 224 9.12 11.77 0.15
C HIS A 224 9.78 11.18 1.42
N LYS A 225 9.51 9.91 1.74
CA LYS A 225 10.04 9.17 2.90
C LYS A 225 10.85 7.94 2.49
N ASN A 226 10.27 7.05 1.68
CA ASN A 226 10.87 5.78 1.28
C ASN A 226 10.68 5.54 -0.23
N GLN A 227 11.62 4.82 -0.85
CA GLN A 227 11.40 4.21 -2.17
C GLN A 227 10.51 2.97 -2.03
N TRP A 228 10.06 2.36 -3.14
CA TRP A 228 9.44 1.04 -3.05
C TRP A 228 10.43 0.03 -2.48
N PHE A 229 9.92 -0.95 -1.74
CA PHE A 229 10.78 -1.85 -1.00
C PHE A 229 10.17 -3.23 -0.87
N TRP A 230 11.05 -4.22 -0.83
CA TRP A 230 10.72 -5.58 -0.45
C TRP A 230 10.83 -5.72 1.06
N THR A 231 9.86 -6.40 1.66
CA THR A 231 9.89 -6.75 3.09
C THR A 231 9.56 -8.24 3.27
N PRO A 232 10.16 -8.94 4.25
CA PRO A 232 9.75 -10.29 4.60
C PRO A 232 8.25 -10.35 4.90
N LEU A 233 7.56 -11.36 4.35
CA LEU A 233 6.12 -11.52 4.53
C LEU A 233 5.72 -11.68 6.01
N PRO A 234 6.43 -12.46 6.86
CA PRO A 234 6.15 -12.50 8.29
C PRO A 234 6.25 -11.13 8.97
N LYS A 235 7.20 -10.29 8.54
CA LYS A 235 7.37 -8.93 9.08
C LYS A 235 6.22 -8.00 8.68
N LEU A 236 5.69 -8.14 7.45
CA LEU A 236 4.48 -7.44 7.06
C LEU A 236 3.26 -7.90 7.88
N VAL A 237 3.12 -9.20 8.14
CA VAL A 237 2.05 -9.72 9.00
C VAL A 237 2.13 -9.14 10.42
N GLU A 238 3.33 -9.08 11.01
CA GLU A 238 3.58 -8.39 12.28
C GLU A 238 3.16 -6.91 12.22
N ALA A 239 3.55 -6.20 11.15
CA ALA A 239 3.23 -4.80 10.97
C ALA A 239 1.73 -4.54 10.78
N MET A 240 1.00 -5.44 10.13
CA MET A 240 -0.46 -5.43 10.02
C MET A 240 -1.16 -5.84 11.33
N ASN A 241 -0.52 -6.68 12.16
CA ASN A 241 -1.02 -7.07 13.48
C ASN A 241 -0.77 -6.01 14.57
N SER A 242 -0.45 -4.78 14.18
CA SER A 242 -0.43 -3.63 15.08
C SER A 242 -1.81 -2.96 15.16
N LYS A 243 -2.10 -2.28 16.27
CA LYS A 243 -3.35 -1.52 16.44
C LYS A 243 -3.24 -0.08 15.95
N ASP A 244 -4.33 0.40 15.36
CA ASP A 244 -4.65 1.79 15.11
C ASP A 244 -5.79 2.18 16.06
N GLU A 245 -5.49 2.99 17.07
CA GLU A 245 -6.28 3.08 18.30
C GLU A 245 -6.52 1.68 18.90
N GLU A 246 -7.77 1.21 18.94
CA GLU A 246 -8.14 -0.10 19.48
C GLU A 246 -8.34 -1.19 18.43
N VAL A 247 -8.24 -0.85 17.15
CA VAL A 247 -8.55 -1.76 16.04
C VAL A 247 -7.26 -2.20 15.35
N TYR A 248 -7.12 -3.50 15.09
CA TYR A 248 -5.96 -3.99 14.33
C TYR A 248 -5.94 -3.40 12.92
N ARG A 249 -4.74 -3.19 12.37
CA ARG A 249 -4.58 -2.94 10.92
C ARG A 249 -4.80 -4.25 10.15
N GLY A 250 -4.38 -4.34 8.89
CA GLY A 250 -4.72 -5.49 8.05
C GLY A 250 -4.58 -5.21 6.56
N TYR A 251 -5.43 -5.84 5.76
CA TYR A 251 -5.40 -5.67 4.31
C TYR A 251 -6.81 -5.69 3.72
N LEU A 252 -6.91 -5.16 2.50
CA LEU A 252 -8.09 -5.23 1.64
C LEU A 252 -7.72 -6.03 0.38
N ILE A 253 -8.62 -6.90 -0.06
CA ILE A 253 -8.62 -7.41 -1.43
C ILE A 253 -9.66 -6.60 -2.20
N VAL A 254 -9.29 -6.03 -3.33
CA VAL A 254 -10.13 -5.11 -4.09
C VAL A 254 -10.18 -5.48 -5.56
N GLY A 255 -11.34 -5.36 -6.18
CA GLY A 255 -11.55 -5.66 -7.60
C GLY A 255 -12.76 -4.92 -8.17
N LYS A 256 -13.05 -5.14 -9.46
CA LYS A 256 -14.32 -4.66 -10.06
C LYS A 256 -15.53 -5.34 -9.38
N LYS A 257 -16.66 -4.65 -9.37
CA LYS A 257 -17.96 -5.25 -9.04
C LYS A 257 -18.52 -6.04 -10.21
#